data_AF-A0AAW6T0F2-F1
#
_entry.id   AF-A0AAW6T0F2-F1
#
_cell.length_a   1.000
_cell.length_b   1.000
_cell.length_c   1.000
_cell.angle_alpha   90.00
_cell.angle_beta   90.00
_cell.angle_gamma   90.00
#
_symmetry.space_group_name_H-M   'P 1'
#
loop_
_entity.id
_entity.type
_entity.pdbx_description
1 polymer ?
#
loop_
_entity_poly.entity_id
_entity_poly.type
_entity_poly.pdbx_seq_one_letter_code
_entity_poly.pdbx_strand_id
1 'polypeptide(L)'
;MFDTVKMKLVNIHIEKETFENIGNVKTTTYYDRETGVLNDRYMLEQEEIPYIVYYSNTKSLIIQLSIPKFLYGQNVRVINKSDINTFWDRFEQKLKGLFGIIVERSKWIVQRIDVCWNFKVGNKVSDYIKYLGTKKLPYKSTYCINQSETVIYKNKSSRIMFYDKEKECKVNKQPEDIISKAEGILRMEISPSYKNIQEIYSDRKAIDVLTVNFFKIITQKVMEQISFHESGLNIMNLSYEWLSNQKINRVETVIGFNTINNYLGDTMTKEIYGSTYYARKKWGEEMDFQVINQLSDLVIDYCSIE
;
A
#
# COMPACT_ATOMS: atom_id res chain seq x y z
N MET A 1 -5.28 5.75 -7.02
CA MET A 1 -4.04 6.35 -7.53
C MET A 1 -3.22 6.85 -6.37
N PHE A 2 -3.61 7.94 -5.71
CA PHE A 2 -2.91 8.47 -4.53
C PHE A 2 -3.76 8.27 -3.27
N ASP A 3 -3.14 7.84 -2.17
CA ASP A 3 -3.77 7.75 -0.87
C ASP A 3 -3.33 8.91 0.02
N THR A 4 -2.13 8.84 0.59
CA THR A 4 -1.63 9.86 1.52
C THR A 4 -0.52 10.68 0.87
N VAL A 5 -0.56 12.00 1.05
CA VAL A 5 0.52 12.91 0.62
C VAL A 5 0.98 13.76 1.78
N LYS A 6 2.30 13.97 1.88
CA LYS A 6 2.94 14.95 2.75
C LYS A 6 3.70 15.94 1.90
N MET A 7 3.32 17.21 1.94
CA MET A 7 3.91 18.28 1.16
C MET A 7 4.53 19.33 2.07
N LYS A 8 5.59 19.97 1.60
CA LYS A 8 6.26 21.09 2.24
C LYS A 8 6.21 22.31 1.33
N LEU A 9 6.01 23.45 1.95
CA LEU A 9 6.17 24.77 1.38
C LEU A 9 7.15 25.56 2.27
N VAL A 10 7.98 26.38 1.65
CA VAL A 10 9.03 27.16 2.33
C VAL A 10 8.88 28.65 1.99
N ASN A 11 9.45 29.50 2.84
CA ASN A 11 9.45 30.96 2.66
C ASN A 11 8.05 31.57 2.59
N ILE A 12 7.11 31.04 3.38
CA ILE A 12 5.75 31.60 3.51
C ILE A 12 5.59 32.25 4.87
N HIS A 13 5.13 33.48 4.85
CA HIS A 13 4.78 34.21 6.06
C HIS A 13 3.31 33.95 6.41
N ILE A 14 3.07 33.48 7.63
CA ILE A 14 1.73 33.34 8.22
C ILE A 14 1.80 34.04 9.58
N GLU A 15 0.93 35.01 9.79
CA GLU A 15 0.88 35.77 11.04
C GLU A 15 0.47 34.89 12.22
N LYS A 16 1.03 35.13 13.39
CA LYS A 16 0.78 34.34 14.60
C LYS A 16 -0.70 34.36 14.98
N GLU A 17 -1.35 35.52 14.86
CA GLU A 17 -2.77 35.75 15.13
C GLU A 17 -3.67 34.82 14.30
N THR A 18 -3.21 34.42 13.10
CA THR A 18 -3.91 33.45 12.25
C THR A 18 -4.11 32.11 12.96
N PHE A 19 -3.07 31.62 13.64
CA PHE A 19 -3.13 30.35 14.37
C PHE A 19 -3.97 30.47 15.65
N GLU A 20 -3.97 31.64 16.29
CA GLU A 20 -4.81 31.92 17.46
C GLU A 20 -6.30 31.92 17.08
N ASN A 21 -6.64 32.47 15.91
CA ASN A 21 -8.01 32.54 15.41
C ASN A 21 -8.59 31.19 14.94
N ILE A 22 -7.75 30.25 14.47
CA ILE A 22 -8.22 28.92 14.04
C ILE A 22 -8.75 28.09 15.22
N GLY A 23 -8.23 28.30 16.42
CA GLY A 23 -8.54 27.49 17.60
C GLY A 23 -7.97 26.06 17.53
N ASN A 24 -7.84 25.39 18.68
CA ASN A 24 -7.32 24.01 18.78
C ASN A 24 -5.92 23.79 18.14
N VAL A 25 -5.10 24.84 18.08
CA VAL A 25 -3.70 24.76 17.64
C VAL A 25 -2.82 24.44 18.84
N LYS A 26 -2.00 23.40 18.73
CA LYS A 26 -0.94 23.13 19.69
C LYS A 26 0.30 23.95 19.33
N THR A 27 0.64 24.91 20.17
CA THR A 27 1.84 25.74 20.03
C THR A 27 2.96 25.22 20.92
N THR A 28 4.17 25.14 20.38
CA THR A 28 5.40 24.81 21.13
C THR A 28 6.44 25.87 20.82
N THR A 29 6.77 26.70 21.81
CA THR A 29 7.85 27.67 21.73
C THR A 29 9.16 27.00 22.16
N TYR A 30 10.21 27.18 21.38
CA TYR A 30 11.54 26.65 21.68
C TYR A 30 12.63 27.68 21.41
N TYR A 31 13.70 27.62 22.20
CA TYR A 31 14.87 28.47 22.04
C TYR A 31 15.84 27.83 21.04
N ASP A 32 16.13 28.53 19.94
CA ASP A 32 17.15 28.13 19.00
C ASP A 32 18.52 28.62 19.50
N ARG A 33 19.38 27.66 19.86
CA ARG A 33 20.71 27.97 20.43
C ARG A 33 21.67 28.56 19.41
N GLU A 34 21.47 28.31 18.12
CA GLU A 34 22.34 28.84 17.08
C GLU A 34 22.01 30.29 16.75
N THR A 35 20.72 30.63 16.67
CA THR A 35 20.28 32.00 16.34
C THR A 35 20.05 32.87 17.56
N GLY A 36 19.90 32.29 18.75
CA GLY A 36 19.58 33.00 19.99
C GLY A 36 18.14 33.51 20.07
N VAL A 37 17.25 33.02 19.19
CA VAL A 37 15.86 33.52 19.05
C VAL A 37 14.86 32.46 19.51
N LEU A 38 13.77 32.91 20.15
CA LEU A 38 12.61 32.06 20.45
C LEU A 38 11.78 31.86 19.18
N ASN A 39 11.45 30.60 18.90
CA ASN A 39 10.71 30.20 17.73
C ASN A 39 9.48 29.40 18.12
N ASP A 40 8.40 29.61 17.39
CA ASP A 40 7.16 28.88 17.56
C ASP A 40 7.00 27.80 16.49
N ARG A 41 6.56 26.63 16.96
CA ARG A 41 6.01 25.55 16.14
C ARG A 41 4.52 25.46 16.41
N TYR A 42 3.72 25.58 15.36
CA TYR A 42 2.27 25.43 15.42
C TYR A 42 1.86 24.10 14.80
N MET A 43 1.02 23.35 15.49
CA MET A 43 0.51 22.05 15.04
C MET A 43 -1.01 22.05 15.08
N LEU A 44 -1.62 21.70 13.95
CA LEU A 44 -3.06 21.55 13.80
C LEU A 44 -3.36 20.11 13.38
N GLU A 45 -4.16 19.43 14.20
CA GLU A 45 -4.60 18.05 13.96
C GLU A 45 -6.09 17.99 14.30
N GLN A 46 -6.94 17.91 13.28
CA GLN A 46 -8.40 17.78 13.41
C GLN A 46 -8.88 16.73 12.41
N GLU A 47 -9.98 16.03 12.68
CA GLU A 47 -10.47 14.95 11.81
C GLU A 47 -10.76 15.42 10.37
N GLU A 48 -11.22 16.66 10.20
CA GLU A 48 -11.57 17.25 8.90
C GLU A 48 -10.45 18.10 8.26
N ILE A 49 -9.38 18.38 9.01
CA ILE A 49 -8.29 19.24 8.54
C ILE A 49 -7.05 18.37 8.29
N PRO A 50 -6.34 18.60 7.18
CA PRO A 50 -4.99 18.06 7.02
C PRO A 50 -4.13 18.27 8.26
N TYR A 51 -3.31 17.29 8.62
CA TYR A 51 -2.30 17.47 9.65
C TYR A 51 -1.33 18.56 9.19
N ILE A 52 -1.32 19.70 9.86
CA ILE A 52 -0.55 20.88 9.48
C ILE A 52 0.48 21.17 10.56
N VAL A 53 1.71 21.44 10.14
CA VAL A 53 2.79 21.93 11.00
C VAL A 53 3.41 23.16 10.36
N TYR A 54 3.47 24.26 11.10
CA TYR A 54 4.17 25.47 10.69
C TYR A 54 5.33 25.78 11.63
N TYR A 55 6.49 26.11 11.05
CA TYR A 55 7.68 26.53 11.76
C TYR A 55 7.96 27.99 11.44
N SER A 56 7.84 28.86 12.44
CA SER A 56 8.04 30.31 12.29
C SER A 56 9.46 30.68 11.85
N ASN A 57 10.47 30.00 12.41
CA ASN A 57 11.89 30.29 12.14
C ASN A 57 12.29 30.09 10.68
N THR A 58 11.83 29.00 10.08
CA THR A 58 12.14 28.58 8.72
C THR A 58 11.04 28.93 7.74
N LYS A 59 9.98 29.60 8.21
CA LYS A 59 8.79 29.97 7.43
C LYS A 59 8.28 28.79 6.59
N SER A 60 8.26 27.61 7.23
CA SER A 60 8.03 26.32 6.57
C SER A 60 6.69 25.74 6.99
N LEU A 61 5.82 25.48 6.02
CA LEU A 61 4.52 24.87 6.19
C LEU A 61 4.58 23.42 5.69
N ILE A 62 4.23 22.47 6.53
CA ILE A 62 4.15 21.05 6.21
C ILE A 62 2.71 20.62 6.35
N ILE A 63 2.19 19.94 5.34
CA ILE A 63 0.82 19.45 5.34
C ILE A 63 0.81 17.97 4.98
N GLN A 64 0.08 17.16 5.75
CA GLN A 64 -0.13 15.74 5.49
C GLN A 64 -1.63 15.42 5.50
N LEU A 65 -2.11 14.74 4.47
CA LEU A 65 -3.52 14.33 4.35
C LEU A 65 -3.70 13.10 3.48
N SER A 66 -4.82 12.39 3.66
CA SER A 66 -5.31 11.40 2.70
C SER A 66 -6.17 12.10 1.65
N ILE A 67 -5.76 12.07 0.38
CA ILE A 67 -6.46 12.72 -0.72
C ILE A 67 -7.90 12.18 -0.88
N PRO A 68 -8.15 10.85 -0.89
CA PRO A 68 -9.52 10.36 -1.02
C PRO A 68 -10.39 10.76 0.18
N LYS A 69 -9.86 10.73 1.43
CA LYS A 69 -10.64 11.22 2.59
C LYS A 69 -10.93 12.72 2.49
N PHE A 70 -9.97 13.52 2.06
CA PHE A 70 -10.16 14.97 1.90
C PHE A 70 -11.21 15.31 0.83
N LEU A 71 -11.30 14.50 -0.24
CA LEU A 71 -12.28 14.71 -1.31
C LEU A 71 -13.67 14.13 -0.98
N TYR A 72 -13.71 12.97 -0.33
CA TYR A 72 -14.90 12.11 -0.27
C TYR A 72 -15.31 11.69 1.14
N GLY A 73 -14.57 12.07 2.17
CA GLY A 73 -14.79 11.64 3.56
C GLY A 73 -14.38 10.19 3.86
N GLN A 74 -13.95 9.42 2.85
CA GLN A 74 -13.62 8.00 2.97
C GLN A 74 -12.44 7.61 2.07
N ASN A 75 -11.73 6.53 2.40
CA ASN A 75 -10.52 6.12 1.67
C ASN A 75 -10.68 4.83 0.85
N VAL A 76 -11.88 4.27 0.72
CA VAL A 76 -12.10 3.04 -0.07
C VAL A 76 -11.94 3.33 -1.56
N ARG A 77 -12.40 4.48 -2.06
CA ARG A 77 -12.32 4.83 -3.49
C ARG A 77 -10.88 5.10 -3.96
N VAL A 78 -10.54 4.56 -5.13
CA VAL A 78 -9.32 4.91 -5.87
C VAL A 78 -9.60 6.19 -6.65
N ILE A 79 -8.81 7.24 -6.43
CA ILE A 79 -8.96 8.50 -7.18
C ILE A 79 -8.42 8.38 -8.61
N ASN A 80 -9.00 9.16 -9.54
CA ASN A 80 -8.59 9.26 -10.95
C ASN A 80 -7.91 10.61 -11.27
N LYS A 81 -7.59 10.88 -12.54
CA LYS A 81 -6.95 12.14 -12.95
C LYS A 81 -7.79 13.38 -12.67
N SER A 82 -9.10 13.34 -12.92
CA SER A 82 -10.00 14.48 -12.65
C SER A 82 -10.08 14.84 -11.16
N ASP A 83 -9.92 13.84 -10.28
CA ASP A 83 -9.89 14.02 -8.84
C ASP A 83 -8.65 14.80 -8.39
N ILE A 84 -7.52 14.71 -9.11
CA ILE A 84 -6.29 15.45 -8.78
C ILE A 84 -6.49 16.95 -8.97
N ASN A 85 -7.17 17.35 -10.04
CA ASN A 85 -7.50 18.77 -10.26
C ASN A 85 -8.45 19.27 -9.17
N THR A 86 -9.51 18.50 -8.90
CA THR A 86 -10.46 18.79 -7.82
C THR A 86 -9.77 18.89 -6.46
N PHE A 87 -8.78 18.03 -6.20
CA PHE A 87 -7.96 18.07 -4.99
C PHE A 87 -7.24 19.40 -4.87
N TRP A 88 -6.54 19.85 -5.91
CA TRP A 88 -5.83 21.12 -5.88
C TRP A 88 -6.76 22.31 -5.64
N ASP A 89 -7.90 22.36 -6.32
CA ASP A 89 -8.86 23.47 -6.17
C ASP A 89 -9.39 23.55 -4.73
N ARG A 90 -9.79 22.41 -4.15
CA ARG A 90 -10.27 22.35 -2.76
C ARG A 90 -9.15 22.61 -1.75
N PHE A 91 -7.95 22.13 -2.03
CA PHE A 91 -6.78 22.33 -1.18
C PHE A 91 -6.40 23.82 -1.11
N GLU A 92 -6.33 24.50 -2.25
CA GLU A 92 -6.08 25.94 -2.34
C GLU A 92 -7.17 26.75 -1.62
N GLN A 93 -8.45 26.42 -1.82
CA GLN A 93 -9.56 27.06 -1.11
C GLN A 93 -9.44 26.87 0.41
N LYS A 94 -9.09 25.66 0.87
CA LYS A 94 -8.91 25.38 2.30
C LYS A 94 -7.75 26.18 2.88
N LEU A 95 -6.63 26.29 2.16
CA LEU A 95 -5.48 27.10 2.60
C LEU A 95 -5.79 28.60 2.65
N LYS A 96 -6.52 29.10 1.65
CA LYS A 96 -7.00 30.49 1.65
C LYS A 96 -7.94 30.74 2.82
N GLY A 97 -8.84 29.80 3.11
CA GLY A 97 -9.77 29.92 4.24
C GLY A 97 -9.09 29.84 5.61
N LEU A 98 -8.07 29.00 5.76
CA LEU A 98 -7.35 28.84 7.04
C LEU A 98 -6.32 29.92 7.28
N PHE A 99 -5.51 30.24 6.27
CA PHE A 99 -4.32 31.08 6.43
C PHE A 99 -4.34 32.38 5.63
N GLY A 100 -5.36 32.61 4.81
CA GLY A 100 -5.40 33.77 3.91
C GLY A 100 -4.37 33.71 2.77
N ILE A 101 -3.68 32.57 2.58
CA ILE A 101 -2.60 32.44 1.60
C ILE A 101 -3.12 31.84 0.28
N ILE A 102 -2.54 32.30 -0.82
CA ILE A 102 -2.68 31.71 -2.16
C ILE A 102 -1.28 31.35 -2.63
N VAL A 103 -1.08 30.09 -3.00
CA VAL A 103 0.24 29.56 -3.33
C VAL A 103 0.13 28.77 -4.62
N GLU A 104 1.02 29.04 -5.57
CA GLU A 104 1.14 28.25 -6.79
C GLU A 104 1.45 26.77 -6.48
N ARG A 105 0.75 25.85 -7.17
CA ARG A 105 0.94 24.39 -7.05
C ARG A 105 2.40 23.95 -7.21
N SER A 106 3.16 24.65 -8.05
CA SER A 106 4.58 24.39 -8.37
C SER A 106 5.54 24.62 -7.19
N LYS A 107 5.11 25.36 -6.15
CA LYS A 107 5.93 25.66 -4.96
C LYS A 107 5.90 24.55 -3.92
N TRP A 108 4.93 23.64 -4.02
CA TRP A 108 4.79 22.52 -3.10
C TRP A 108 5.78 21.42 -3.44
N ILE A 109 6.51 20.94 -2.43
CA ILE A 109 7.49 19.85 -2.56
C ILE A 109 6.97 18.62 -1.82
N VAL A 110 6.92 17.47 -2.49
CA VAL A 110 6.48 16.20 -1.88
C VAL A 110 7.59 15.66 -0.98
N GLN A 111 7.28 15.50 0.31
CA GLN A 111 8.13 14.83 1.30
C GLN A 111 7.84 13.34 1.38
N ARG A 112 6.57 12.95 1.24
CA ARG A 112 6.11 11.57 1.20
C ARG A 112 4.87 11.50 0.32
N ILE A 113 4.75 10.41 -0.41
CA ILE A 113 3.53 10.06 -1.10
C ILE A 113 3.30 8.55 -0.99
N ASP A 114 2.07 8.16 -0.75
CA ASP A 114 1.61 6.79 -0.78
C ASP A 114 0.67 6.64 -1.98
N VAL A 115 0.99 5.72 -2.89
CA VAL A 115 0.12 5.36 -4.01
C VAL A 115 -0.68 4.11 -3.66
N CYS A 116 -1.90 4.00 -4.18
CA CYS A 116 -2.77 2.87 -3.91
C CYS A 116 -3.56 2.39 -5.12
N TRP A 117 -3.84 1.09 -5.12
CA TRP A 117 -4.71 0.41 -6.06
C TRP A 117 -5.60 -0.61 -5.35
N ASN A 118 -6.83 -0.78 -5.82
CA ASN A 118 -7.77 -1.76 -5.30
C ASN A 118 -7.97 -2.86 -6.34
N PHE A 119 -7.58 -4.08 -6.01
CA PHE A 119 -7.89 -5.25 -6.81
C PHE A 119 -9.22 -5.84 -6.33
N LYS A 120 -10.17 -6.02 -7.26
CA LYS A 120 -11.47 -6.63 -6.99
C LYS A 120 -11.33 -8.14 -7.18
N VAL A 121 -11.04 -8.84 -6.08
CA VAL A 121 -10.74 -10.29 -6.08
C VAL A 121 -11.81 -11.13 -5.37
N GLY A 122 -12.88 -10.49 -4.91
CA GLY A 122 -14.03 -11.17 -4.31
C GLY A 122 -13.64 -11.93 -3.04
N ASN A 123 -14.13 -13.15 -2.90
CA ASN A 123 -13.84 -14.01 -1.74
C ASN A 123 -12.39 -14.52 -1.66
N LYS A 124 -11.53 -14.22 -2.64
CA LYS A 124 -10.13 -14.69 -2.70
C LYS A 124 -9.11 -13.79 -2.01
N VAL A 125 -9.52 -12.69 -1.36
CA VAL A 125 -8.61 -11.71 -0.74
C VAL A 125 -7.58 -12.39 0.18
N SER A 126 -8.03 -13.29 1.04
CA SER A 126 -7.15 -14.01 1.98
C SER A 126 -6.13 -14.90 1.26
N ASP A 127 -6.53 -15.54 0.16
CA ASP A 127 -5.65 -16.42 -0.62
C ASP A 127 -4.55 -15.62 -1.33
N TYR A 128 -4.90 -14.47 -1.90
CA TYR A 128 -3.90 -13.53 -2.43
C TYR A 128 -2.91 -13.08 -1.36
N ILE A 129 -3.38 -12.71 -0.16
CA ILE A 129 -2.49 -12.27 0.93
C ILE A 129 -1.55 -13.40 1.37
N LYS A 130 -2.05 -14.64 1.51
CA LYS A 130 -1.22 -15.81 1.84
C LYS A 130 -0.16 -16.04 0.78
N TYR A 131 -0.54 -16.05 -0.51
CA TYR A 131 0.39 -16.22 -1.62
C TYR A 131 1.47 -15.15 -1.62
N LEU A 132 1.07 -13.88 -1.52
CA LEU A 132 2.00 -12.75 -1.44
C LEU A 132 2.93 -12.90 -0.22
N GLY A 133 2.42 -13.36 0.93
CA GLY A 133 3.20 -13.64 2.13
C GLY A 133 4.38 -14.60 1.91
N THR A 134 4.29 -15.51 0.94
CA THR A 134 5.38 -16.44 0.58
C THR A 134 6.49 -15.78 -0.25
N LYS A 135 6.19 -14.66 -0.92
CA LYS A 135 7.14 -13.97 -1.80
C LYS A 135 8.19 -13.22 -0.99
N LYS A 136 9.40 -13.15 -1.55
CA LYS A 136 10.50 -12.33 -1.05
C LYS A 136 10.83 -11.27 -2.09
N LEU A 137 10.83 -10.01 -1.65
CA LEU A 137 11.27 -8.90 -2.49
C LEU A 137 12.71 -8.54 -2.17
N PRO A 138 13.56 -8.28 -3.18
CA PRO A 138 14.94 -7.87 -2.96
C PRO A 138 15.04 -6.66 -2.03
N TYR A 139 15.99 -6.71 -1.10
CA TYR A 139 16.30 -5.61 -0.16
C TYR A 139 15.13 -5.16 0.72
N LYS A 140 14.13 -6.03 0.94
CA LYS A 140 12.97 -5.79 1.81
C LYS A 140 12.73 -6.98 2.73
N SER A 141 12.34 -6.67 3.96
CA SER A 141 11.84 -7.67 4.89
C SER A 141 10.34 -7.87 4.66
N THR A 142 9.89 -9.12 4.62
CA THR A 142 8.47 -9.51 4.52
C THR A 142 7.90 -9.72 5.92
N TYR A 143 6.76 -9.12 6.20
CA TYR A 143 5.99 -9.30 7.44
C TYR A 143 4.56 -9.68 7.10
N CYS A 144 4.02 -10.68 7.79
CA CYS A 144 2.59 -11.05 7.71
C CYS A 144 1.93 -10.72 9.05
N ILE A 145 0.86 -9.93 9.03
CA ILE A 145 0.07 -9.58 10.21
C ILE A 145 -1.19 -10.46 10.21
N ASN A 146 -1.51 -11.02 11.38
CA ASN A 146 -2.68 -11.89 11.59
C ASN A 146 -2.78 -13.05 10.58
N GLN A 147 -1.62 -13.62 10.22
CA GLN A 147 -1.40 -14.77 9.33
C GLN A 147 -2.03 -14.74 7.92
N SER A 148 -3.01 -13.86 7.62
CA SER A 148 -3.68 -13.76 6.31
C SER A 148 -4.43 -12.44 6.08
N GLU A 149 -4.20 -11.40 6.87
CA GLU A 149 -4.93 -10.12 6.74
C GLU A 149 -4.12 -9.01 6.10
N THR A 150 -2.80 -9.04 6.27
CA THR A 150 -1.90 -8.06 5.69
C THR A 150 -0.53 -8.66 5.46
N VAL A 151 0.05 -8.38 4.30
CA VAL A 151 1.46 -8.62 4.00
C VAL A 151 2.15 -7.29 3.72
N ILE A 152 3.32 -7.10 4.32
CA ILE A 152 4.13 -5.89 4.20
C ILE A 152 5.54 -6.26 3.76
N TYR A 153 6.00 -5.67 2.67
CA TYR A 153 7.41 -5.66 2.27
C TYR A 153 8.00 -4.30 2.57
N LYS A 154 8.88 -4.20 3.56
CA LYS A 154 9.46 -2.90 3.96
C LYS A 154 10.95 -2.96 4.24
N ASN A 155 11.58 -1.81 4.06
CA ASN A 155 12.87 -1.47 4.64
C ASN A 155 12.76 -0.09 5.32
N LYS A 156 13.88 0.51 5.70
CA LYS A 156 13.88 1.81 6.40
C LYS A 156 13.31 2.95 5.55
N SER A 157 13.36 2.85 4.22
CA SER A 157 13.06 3.96 3.31
C SER A 157 11.83 3.75 2.44
N SER A 158 11.29 2.54 2.33
CA SER A 158 10.15 2.24 1.45
C SER A 158 9.32 1.06 1.95
N ARG A 159 8.03 1.07 1.60
CA ARG A 159 7.04 0.07 2.02
C ARG A 159 6.11 -0.29 0.87
N ILE A 160 5.81 -1.56 0.71
CA ILE A 160 4.74 -2.08 -0.13
C ILE A 160 3.85 -2.92 0.80
N MET A 161 2.54 -2.75 0.72
CA MET A 161 1.59 -3.40 1.60
C MET A 161 0.40 -3.90 0.79
N PHE A 162 -0.04 -5.11 1.08
CA PHE A 162 -1.29 -5.66 0.58
C PHE A 162 -2.15 -6.09 1.77
N TYR A 163 -3.41 -5.69 1.78
CA TYR A 163 -4.31 -5.99 2.89
C TYR A 163 -5.76 -6.10 2.45
N ASP A 164 -6.53 -6.76 3.31
CA ASP A 164 -7.97 -6.86 3.21
C ASP A 164 -8.61 -5.53 3.64
N LYS A 165 -9.14 -4.78 2.67
CA LYS A 165 -9.67 -3.44 2.92
C LYS A 165 -10.99 -3.48 3.70
N GLU A 166 -11.79 -4.52 3.52
CA GLU A 166 -13.05 -4.71 4.23
C GLU A 166 -12.79 -4.93 5.71
N LYS A 167 -11.85 -5.83 6.04
CA LYS A 167 -11.43 -6.08 7.43
C LYS A 167 -10.85 -4.82 8.09
N GLU A 168 -10.03 -4.06 7.36
CA GLU A 168 -9.51 -2.79 7.88
C GLU A 168 -10.63 -1.78 8.18
N CYS A 169 -11.65 -1.68 7.32
CA CYS A 169 -12.81 -0.82 7.57
C CYS A 169 -13.61 -1.28 8.79
N LYS A 170 -13.80 -2.59 8.98
CA LYS A 170 -14.46 -3.19 10.15
C LYS A 170 -13.70 -2.90 11.45
N VAL A 171 -12.38 -3.10 11.46
CA VAL A 171 -11.52 -2.80 12.62
C VAL A 171 -11.58 -1.32 12.98
N ASN A 172 -11.60 -0.44 11.98
CA ASN A 172 -11.70 1.00 12.14
C ASN A 172 -13.14 1.51 12.35
N LYS A 173 -14.10 0.61 12.58
CA LYS A 173 -15.52 0.92 12.88
C LYS A 173 -16.13 1.91 11.88
N GLN A 174 -15.82 1.74 10.60
CA GLN A 174 -16.40 2.57 9.55
C GLN A 174 -17.90 2.29 9.40
N PRO A 175 -18.70 3.25 8.91
CA PRO A 175 -20.09 3.03 8.52
C PRO A 175 -20.29 1.80 7.61
N GLU A 176 -21.44 1.14 7.75
CA GLU A 176 -21.75 -0.10 7.03
C GLU A 176 -21.75 0.07 5.50
N ASP A 177 -22.18 1.24 5.01
CA ASP A 177 -22.14 1.56 3.58
C ASP A 177 -20.71 1.63 3.03
N ILE A 178 -19.74 2.03 3.87
CA ILE A 178 -18.31 2.07 3.52
C ILE A 178 -17.72 0.67 3.57
N ILE A 179 -18.08 -0.13 4.59
CA ILE A 179 -17.65 -1.53 4.70
C ILE A 179 -18.11 -2.33 3.48
N SER A 180 -19.37 -2.19 3.08
CA SER A 180 -19.91 -2.87 1.89
C SER A 180 -19.17 -2.47 0.60
N LYS A 181 -18.80 -1.20 0.44
CA LYS A 181 -17.97 -0.75 -0.72
C LYS A 181 -16.58 -1.38 -0.74
N ALA A 182 -16.06 -1.79 0.42
CA ALA A 182 -14.75 -2.39 0.59
C ALA A 182 -14.74 -3.91 0.40
N GLU A 183 -15.91 -4.55 0.30
CA GLU A 183 -16.05 -6.00 0.15
C GLU A 183 -15.25 -6.54 -1.04
N GLY A 184 -14.52 -7.62 -0.79
CA GLY A 184 -13.69 -8.31 -1.78
C GLY A 184 -12.55 -7.48 -2.37
N ILE A 185 -12.13 -6.39 -1.71
CA ILE A 185 -10.99 -5.57 -2.12
C ILE A 185 -9.70 -6.06 -1.44
N LEU A 186 -8.76 -6.50 -2.28
CA LEU A 186 -7.35 -6.54 -1.93
C LEU A 186 -6.74 -5.18 -2.27
N ARG A 187 -6.40 -4.39 -1.25
CA ARG A 187 -5.75 -3.09 -1.49
C ARG A 187 -4.24 -3.25 -1.48
N MET A 188 -3.60 -2.70 -2.51
CA MET A 188 -2.16 -2.45 -2.55
C MET A 188 -1.88 -0.99 -2.20
N GLU A 189 -0.90 -0.76 -1.33
CA GLU A 189 -0.33 0.54 -1.01
C GLU A 189 1.19 0.51 -1.16
N ILE A 190 1.75 1.51 -1.84
CA ILE A 190 3.20 1.65 -2.05
C ILE A 190 3.62 3.03 -1.54
N SER A 191 4.53 3.01 -0.57
CA SER A 191 5.27 4.18 -0.10
C SER A 191 6.67 4.13 -0.71
N PRO A 192 6.91 4.74 -1.88
CA PRO A 192 8.24 4.83 -2.48
C PRO A 192 9.22 5.56 -1.56
N SER A 193 10.51 5.25 -1.70
CA SER A 193 11.54 5.99 -0.97
C SER A 193 11.71 7.39 -1.52
N TYR A 194 12.18 8.29 -0.65
CA TYR A 194 12.60 9.64 -1.06
C TYR A 194 13.48 9.61 -2.32
N LYS A 195 14.46 8.68 -2.34
CA LYS A 195 15.38 8.53 -3.47
C LYS A 195 14.66 8.10 -4.74
N ASN A 196 13.67 7.21 -4.65
CA ASN A 196 12.90 6.80 -5.84
C ASN A 196 12.05 7.93 -6.40
N ILE A 197 11.49 8.81 -5.55
CA ILE A 197 10.78 10.00 -6.02
C ILE A 197 11.78 10.92 -6.73
N GLN A 198 12.96 11.15 -6.13
CA GLN A 198 14.00 12.02 -6.67
C GLN A 198 14.62 11.51 -7.99
N GLU A 199 14.75 10.19 -8.15
CA GLU A 199 15.23 9.55 -9.38
C GLU A 199 14.29 9.82 -10.57
N ILE A 200 12.98 9.96 -10.32
CA ILE A 200 11.98 10.28 -11.35
C ILE A 200 11.86 11.80 -11.53
N TYR A 201 11.74 12.54 -10.43
CA TYR A 201 11.62 14.00 -10.41
C TYR A 201 12.56 14.59 -9.36
N SER A 202 13.67 15.18 -9.80
CA SER A 202 14.76 15.62 -8.93
C SER A 202 14.38 16.70 -7.91
N ASP A 203 13.47 17.60 -8.28
CA ASP A 203 12.95 18.66 -7.40
C ASP A 203 11.73 18.23 -6.57
N ARG A 204 11.12 17.09 -6.92
CA ARG A 204 9.96 16.49 -6.25
C ARG A 204 8.79 17.46 -6.11
N LYS A 205 8.62 18.38 -7.07
CA LYS A 205 7.46 19.26 -7.09
C LYS A 205 6.17 18.45 -7.12
N ALA A 206 5.20 18.86 -6.32
CA ALA A 206 3.94 18.15 -6.17
C ALA A 206 3.15 18.09 -7.48
N ILE A 207 3.24 19.12 -8.33
CA ILE A 207 2.57 19.14 -9.64
C ILE A 207 3.11 18.06 -10.60
N ASP A 208 4.38 17.68 -10.47
CA ASP A 208 5.02 16.65 -11.32
C ASP A 208 4.82 15.25 -10.74
N VAL A 209 4.87 15.14 -9.40
CA VAL A 209 4.70 13.87 -8.67
C VAL A 209 3.23 13.42 -8.62
N LEU A 210 2.26 14.34 -8.47
CA LEU A 210 0.83 14.02 -8.44
C LEU A 210 0.27 13.87 -9.86
N THR A 211 0.81 12.91 -10.61
CA THR A 211 0.43 12.63 -12.00
C THR A 211 0.16 11.15 -12.23
N VAL A 212 -0.68 10.84 -13.21
CA VAL A 212 -0.92 9.45 -13.67
C VAL A 212 0.39 8.79 -14.11
N ASN A 213 1.30 9.55 -14.73
CA ASN A 213 2.61 9.05 -15.14
C ASN A 213 3.46 8.59 -13.95
N PHE A 214 3.56 9.40 -12.90
CA PHE A 214 4.26 9.00 -11.68
C PHE A 214 3.65 7.73 -11.07
N PHE A 215 2.32 7.68 -10.98
CA PHE A 215 1.61 6.50 -10.47
C PHE A 215 1.99 5.25 -11.26
N LYS A 216 1.90 5.30 -12.60
CA LYS A 216 2.26 4.20 -13.52
C LYS A 216 3.68 3.69 -13.26
N ILE A 217 4.66 4.59 -13.23
CA ILE A 217 6.08 4.22 -13.01
C ILE A 217 6.26 3.48 -11.69
N ILE A 218 5.68 4.01 -10.61
CA ILE A 218 5.82 3.40 -9.27
C ILE A 218 5.11 2.05 -9.20
N THR A 219 3.90 1.93 -9.75
CA THR A 219 3.14 0.67 -9.67
C THR A 219 3.71 -0.40 -10.59
N GLN A 220 4.09 -0.07 -11.82
CA GLN A 220 4.69 -1.05 -12.76
C GLN A 220 5.90 -1.75 -12.16
N LYS A 221 6.83 -0.97 -11.57
CA LYS A 221 8.02 -1.51 -10.89
C LYS A 221 7.68 -2.50 -9.78
N VAL A 222 6.57 -2.32 -9.08
CA VAL A 222 6.10 -3.24 -8.03
C VAL A 222 5.41 -4.44 -8.62
N MET A 223 4.56 -4.26 -9.64
CA MET A 223 3.84 -5.36 -10.29
C MET A 223 4.80 -6.34 -10.98
N GLU A 224 5.88 -5.86 -11.59
CA GLU A 224 6.95 -6.68 -12.18
C GLU A 224 7.64 -7.59 -11.17
N GLN A 225 7.70 -7.19 -9.90
CA GLN A 225 8.34 -7.99 -8.85
C GLN A 225 7.39 -9.01 -8.21
N ILE A 226 6.09 -8.83 -8.39
CA ILE A 226 5.03 -9.57 -7.69
C ILE A 226 4.26 -10.52 -8.63
N SER A 227 4.58 -10.51 -9.92
CA SER A 227 4.01 -11.37 -10.96
C SER A 227 3.71 -12.80 -10.49
N PHE A 228 2.49 -13.28 -10.78
CA PHE A 228 2.03 -14.61 -10.41
C PHE A 228 2.45 -15.60 -11.51
N HIS A 229 3.75 -15.65 -11.81
CA HIS A 229 4.28 -16.70 -12.69
C HIS A 229 4.10 -18.06 -12.00
N GLU A 230 3.46 -18.99 -12.71
CA GLU A 230 2.89 -20.28 -12.27
C GLU A 230 3.85 -21.26 -11.57
N SER A 231 5.11 -20.93 -11.34
CA SER A 231 6.14 -21.93 -11.04
C SER A 231 6.48 -22.11 -9.55
N GLY A 232 5.60 -21.74 -8.62
CA GLY A 232 5.93 -21.88 -7.20
C GLY A 232 4.72 -21.96 -6.29
N LEU A 233 4.37 -23.19 -5.92
CA LEU A 233 3.30 -23.61 -5.01
C LEU A 233 1.93 -23.75 -5.68
N ASN A 234 1.68 -24.95 -6.21
CA ASN A 234 0.36 -25.58 -6.07
C ASN A 234 0.01 -25.56 -4.58
N ILE A 235 -0.66 -24.51 -4.12
CA ILE A 235 -1.28 -24.48 -2.79
C ILE A 235 -2.45 -25.46 -2.90
N MET A 236 -2.18 -26.73 -2.64
CA MET A 236 -3.20 -27.77 -2.56
C MET A 236 -4.22 -27.34 -1.51
N ASN A 237 -5.45 -27.06 -1.93
CA ASN A 237 -6.52 -26.74 -1.00
C ASN A 237 -7.04 -28.06 -0.43
N LEU A 238 -6.61 -28.41 0.79
CA LEU A 238 -7.03 -29.62 1.48
C LEU A 238 -8.25 -29.30 2.34
N SER A 239 -9.45 -29.34 1.76
CA SER A 239 -10.68 -29.18 2.55
C SER A 239 -10.88 -30.39 3.48
N TYR A 240 -11.52 -30.19 4.63
CA TYR A 240 -11.86 -31.30 5.54
C TYR A 240 -12.71 -32.36 4.85
N GLU A 241 -13.69 -31.94 4.04
CA GLU A 241 -14.57 -32.82 3.28
C GLU A 241 -13.78 -33.66 2.27
N TRP A 242 -12.82 -33.07 1.54
CA TRP A 242 -11.94 -33.83 0.64
C TRP A 242 -11.04 -34.78 1.42
N LEU A 243 -10.35 -34.31 2.47
CA LEU A 243 -9.46 -35.13 3.29
C LEU A 243 -10.17 -36.32 3.94
N SER A 244 -11.43 -36.13 4.38
CA SER A 244 -12.24 -37.19 4.99
C SER A 244 -12.57 -38.34 4.03
N ASN A 245 -12.50 -38.07 2.72
CA ASN A 245 -12.74 -39.05 1.66
C ASN A 245 -11.45 -39.65 1.08
N GLN A 246 -10.27 -39.29 1.61
CA GLN A 246 -8.97 -39.75 1.11
C GLN A 246 -8.23 -40.62 2.14
N LYS A 247 -7.32 -41.47 1.67
CA LYS A 247 -6.37 -42.16 2.55
C LYS A 247 -5.27 -41.20 2.99
N ILE A 248 -5.34 -40.70 4.22
CA ILE A 248 -4.44 -39.65 4.76
C ILE A 248 -2.95 -39.97 4.56
N ASN A 249 -2.53 -41.21 4.83
CA ASN A 249 -1.13 -41.62 4.64
C ASN A 249 -0.63 -41.44 3.19
N ARG A 250 -1.51 -41.64 2.21
CA ARG A 250 -1.23 -41.43 0.79
C ARG A 250 -1.16 -39.95 0.45
N VAL A 251 -2.05 -39.14 1.05
CA VAL A 251 -2.05 -37.67 0.91
C VAL A 251 -0.73 -37.10 1.44
N GLU A 252 -0.34 -37.45 2.67
CA GLU A 252 0.92 -37.02 3.29
C GLU A 252 2.14 -37.41 2.45
N THR A 253 2.14 -38.65 1.94
CA THR A 253 3.21 -39.16 1.10
C THR A 253 3.37 -38.35 -0.18
N VAL A 254 2.26 -38.00 -0.84
CA VAL A 254 2.31 -37.25 -2.09
C VAL A 254 2.66 -35.78 -1.85
N ILE A 255 2.16 -35.16 -0.78
CA ILE A 255 2.55 -33.81 -0.37
C ILE A 255 4.06 -33.76 -0.09
N GLY A 256 4.58 -34.71 0.69
CA GLY A 256 6.00 -34.80 1.01
C GLY A 256 6.85 -35.00 -0.24
N PHE A 257 6.44 -35.92 -1.13
CA PHE A 257 7.10 -36.15 -2.41
C PHE A 257 7.14 -34.89 -3.29
N ASN A 258 6.01 -34.21 -3.47
CA ASN A 258 5.95 -32.99 -4.27
C ASN A 258 6.77 -31.85 -3.67
N THR A 259 6.79 -31.73 -2.35
CA THR A 259 7.61 -30.74 -1.64
C THR A 259 9.10 -30.97 -1.90
N ILE A 260 9.55 -32.23 -1.79
CA ILE A 260 10.94 -32.61 -2.07
C ILE A 260 11.28 -32.41 -3.55
N ASN A 261 10.37 -32.80 -4.46
CA ASN A 261 10.58 -32.64 -5.90
C ASN A 261 10.71 -31.18 -6.33
N ASN A 262 9.89 -30.30 -5.76
CA ASN A 262 9.97 -28.86 -6.02
C ASN A 262 11.26 -28.23 -5.48
N TYR A 263 11.79 -28.76 -4.37
CA TYR A 263 13.01 -28.23 -3.75
C TYR A 263 14.29 -28.72 -4.44
N LEU A 264 14.36 -30.00 -4.82
CA LEU A 264 15.56 -30.63 -5.36
C LEU A 264 15.55 -30.78 -6.89
N GLY A 265 14.39 -30.67 -7.52
CA GLY A 265 14.20 -30.96 -8.94
C GLY A 265 14.08 -32.46 -9.24
N ASP A 266 13.61 -32.75 -10.46
CA ASP A 266 13.18 -34.10 -10.88
C ASP A 266 14.31 -35.12 -10.86
N THR A 267 15.50 -34.73 -11.32
CA THR A 267 16.68 -35.60 -11.41
C THR A 267 17.15 -36.07 -10.03
N MET A 268 17.38 -35.14 -9.09
CA MET A 268 17.85 -35.48 -7.74
C MET A 268 16.79 -36.23 -6.95
N THR A 269 15.52 -35.88 -7.11
CA THR A 269 14.42 -36.58 -6.42
C THR A 269 14.28 -38.01 -6.92
N LYS A 270 14.48 -38.25 -8.21
CA LYS A 270 14.50 -39.62 -8.77
C LYS A 270 15.64 -40.46 -8.21
N GLU A 271 16.81 -39.89 -7.97
CA GLU A 271 17.93 -40.59 -7.33
C GLU A 271 17.61 -40.98 -5.88
N ILE A 272 16.98 -40.07 -5.11
CA ILE A 272 16.63 -40.30 -3.70
C ILE A 272 15.53 -41.36 -3.56
N TYR A 273 14.46 -41.26 -4.37
CA TYR A 273 13.31 -42.16 -4.28
C TYR A 273 13.49 -43.48 -5.04
N GLY A 274 14.48 -43.55 -5.93
CA GLY A 274 14.80 -44.73 -6.71
C GLY A 274 13.58 -45.33 -7.42
N SER A 275 13.35 -46.63 -7.21
CA SER A 275 12.23 -47.36 -7.82
C SER A 275 10.84 -46.85 -7.41
N THR A 276 10.73 -46.16 -6.27
CA THR A 276 9.44 -45.65 -5.78
C THR A 276 9.02 -44.32 -6.40
N TYR A 277 9.95 -43.62 -7.07
CA TYR A 277 9.71 -42.30 -7.67
C TYR A 277 8.47 -42.31 -8.60
N TYR A 278 8.41 -43.27 -9.53
CA TYR A 278 7.30 -43.35 -10.49
C TYR A 278 5.97 -43.70 -9.82
N ALA A 279 5.99 -44.51 -8.77
CA ALA A 279 4.79 -44.81 -8.01
C ALA A 279 4.25 -43.56 -7.30
N ARG A 280 5.12 -42.74 -6.69
CA ARG A 280 4.72 -41.48 -6.05
C ARG A 280 4.22 -40.44 -7.04
N LYS A 281 4.89 -40.32 -8.19
CA LYS A 281 4.47 -39.45 -9.29
C LYS A 281 3.07 -39.82 -9.81
N LYS A 282 2.87 -41.11 -10.10
CA LYS A 282 1.56 -41.65 -10.51
C LYS A 282 0.50 -41.42 -9.44
N TRP A 283 0.83 -41.55 -8.16
CA TRP A 283 -0.13 -41.26 -7.09
C TRP A 283 -0.54 -39.79 -7.02
N GLY A 284 0.37 -38.87 -7.36
CA GLY A 284 0.04 -37.45 -7.48
C GLY A 284 -0.80 -37.13 -8.71
N GLU A 285 -0.67 -37.89 -9.80
CA GLU A 285 -1.51 -37.77 -10.99
C GLU A 285 -2.91 -38.38 -10.77
N GLU A 286 -3.00 -39.49 -10.04
CA GLU A 286 -4.26 -40.17 -9.69
C GLU A 286 -5.03 -39.45 -8.57
N MET A 287 -4.33 -38.75 -7.68
CA MET A 287 -4.95 -37.88 -6.70
C MET A 287 -5.35 -36.61 -7.42
N ASP A 288 -6.64 -36.47 -7.67
CA ASP A 288 -7.27 -35.21 -8.07
C ASP A 288 -7.19 -34.23 -6.88
N PHE A 289 -5.96 -33.78 -6.59
CA PHE A 289 -5.75 -32.58 -5.81
C PHE A 289 -6.54 -31.53 -6.55
N GLN A 290 -7.58 -31.03 -5.89
CA GLN A 290 -8.31 -29.91 -6.41
C GLN A 290 -7.30 -28.77 -6.62
N VAL A 291 -6.87 -28.59 -7.87
CA VAL A 291 -6.15 -27.40 -8.33
C VAL A 291 -7.20 -26.30 -8.36
N ILE A 292 -7.59 -25.84 -7.18
CA ILE A 292 -8.52 -24.74 -7.06
C ILE A 292 -7.70 -23.47 -7.13
N ASN A 293 -8.05 -22.71 -8.17
CA ASN A 293 -7.72 -21.32 -8.35
C ASN A 293 -6.22 -21.06 -8.48
N GLN A 294 -5.73 -21.19 -9.72
CA GLN A 294 -4.77 -20.21 -10.19
C GLN A 294 -5.35 -18.83 -9.83
N LEU A 295 -4.73 -18.17 -8.86
CA LEU A 295 -5.01 -16.78 -8.58
C LEU A 295 -4.70 -16.05 -9.88
N SER A 296 -5.70 -15.45 -10.50
CA SER A 296 -5.49 -14.65 -11.70
C SER A 296 -4.47 -13.56 -11.40
N ASP A 297 -3.66 -13.21 -12.40
CA ASP A 297 -2.71 -12.12 -12.24
C ASP A 297 -3.41 -10.86 -11.74
N LEU A 298 -2.78 -10.21 -10.77
CA LEU A 298 -3.19 -8.88 -10.35
C LEU A 298 -2.82 -7.90 -11.47
N VAL A 299 -3.83 -7.32 -12.12
CA VAL A 299 -3.63 -6.34 -13.19
C VAL A 299 -4.18 -4.98 -12.75
N ILE A 300 -3.41 -3.93 -13.03
CA ILE A 300 -3.84 -2.55 -12.84
C ILE A 300 -4.41 -2.04 -14.15
N ASP A 301 -5.69 -1.68 -14.14
CA ASP A 301 -6.33 -1.01 -15.27
C ASP A 301 -5.98 0.47 -15.27
N TYR A 302 -4.88 0.81 -15.94
CA TYR A 302 -4.44 2.19 -16.06
C TYR A 302 -5.38 3.06 -16.88
N CYS A 303 -6.25 2.50 -17.74
CA CYS A 303 -7.19 3.29 -18.54
C CYS A 303 -8.29 3.89 -17.66
N SER A 304 -8.70 3.18 -16.60
CA SER A 304 -9.75 3.65 -15.67
C SER A 304 -9.37 4.90 -14.85
N ILE A 305 -8.10 5.29 -14.84
CA ILE A 305 -7.61 6.44 -14.06
C ILE A 305 -7.14 7.62 -14.91
N GLU A 306 -7.14 7.48 -16.24
CA GLU A 306 -6.75 8.54 -17.18
C GLU A 306 -7.78 9.66 -17.34
#